data_AF-A0A9X0QEL0-F1
#
_entry.id   AF-A0A9X0QEL0-F1
#
_cell.length_a   1.000
_cell.length_b   1.000
_cell.length_c   1.000
_cell.angle_alpha   90.00
_cell.angle_beta   90.00
_cell.angle_gamma   90.00
#
_symmetry.space_group_name_H-M   'P 1'
#
loop_
_entity.id
_entity.type
_entity.pdbx_description
1 polymer ?
#
loop_
_entity_poly.entity_id
_entity_poly.type
_entity_poly.pdbx_seq_one_letter_code
_entity_poly.pdbx_strand_id
1 'polypeptide(L)'
;MKKIIGAILQFLLLLFAFAIGSFAHPFNLHWGLTVTTPTTTRYFVADGLILMTVLFALIILIEALTKRLRSLALWTTVAFVLAMIVGFIIKLGFVTHEIY
;
A
#
# COMPACT_ATOMS: atom_id res chain seq x y z
N MET A 1 -19.19 13.02 11.55
CA MET A 1 -19.51 11.90 10.63
C MET A 1 -18.83 12.04 9.26
N LYS A 2 -18.99 13.15 8.51
CA LYS A 2 -18.39 13.31 7.16
C LYS A 2 -16.88 13.08 7.09
N LYS A 3 -16.12 13.56 8.09
CA LYS A 3 -14.64 13.37 8.15
C LYS A 3 -14.23 11.91 8.35
N ILE A 4 -14.96 11.17 9.19
CA ILE A 4 -14.70 9.76 9.49
C ILE A 4 -14.98 8.91 8.26
N ILE A 5 -16.10 9.16 7.56
CA ILE A 5 -16.42 8.47 6.31
C ILE A 5 -15.34 8.74 5.25
N GLY A 6 -14.86 9.98 5.14
CA GLY A 6 -13.75 10.33 4.26
C GLY A 6 -12.47 9.56 4.60
N ALA A 7 -12.11 9.47 5.88
CA ALA A 7 -10.92 8.73 6.33
C ALA A 7 -11.05 7.22 6.06
N ILE A 8 -12.22 6.62 6.29
CA ILE A 8 -12.49 5.21 6.00
C ILE A 8 -12.37 4.96 4.49
N LEU A 9 -12.93 5.84 3.66
CA LEU A 9 -12.85 5.70 2.21
C LEU A 9 -11.41 5.83 1.71
N GLN A 10 -10.63 6.76 2.28
CA GLN A 10 -9.20 6.89 1.98
C GLN A 10 -8.40 5.66 2.41
N PHE A 11 -8.70 5.09 3.57
CA PHE A 11 -8.11 3.83 4.03
C PHE A 11 -8.41 2.69 3.05
N LEU A 12 -9.67 2.50 2.67
CA LEU A 12 -10.07 1.47 1.72
C LEU A 12 -9.42 1.67 0.35
N LEU A 13 -9.35 2.92 -0.14
CA LEU A 13 -8.71 3.25 -1.40
C LEU A 13 -7.21 2.94 -1.39
N LEU A 14 -6.50 3.30 -0.33
CA LEU A 14 -5.06 3.02 -0.18
C LEU A 14 -4.80 1.51 -0.01
N LEU A 15 -5.64 0.82 0.76
CA LEU A 15 -5.54 -0.64 0.93
C LEU A 15 -5.82 -1.37 -0.38
N PHE A 16 -6.81 -0.94 -1.15
CA PHE A 16 -7.15 -1.50 -2.45
C PHE A 16 -6.03 -1.26 -3.47
N ALA A 17 -5.44 -0.07 -3.46
CA ALA A 17 -4.26 0.26 -4.26
C ALA A 17 -3.07 -0.66 -3.92
N PHE A 18 -2.81 -0.89 -2.63
CA PHE A 18 -1.79 -1.86 -2.19
C PHE A 18 -2.12 -3.26 -2.72
N ALA A 19 -3.37 -3.71 -2.60
CA ALA A 19 -3.78 -5.03 -3.08
C ALA A 19 -3.58 -5.18 -4.58
N ILE A 20 -4.07 -4.23 -5.39
CA ILE A 20 -3.91 -4.26 -6.84
C ILE A 20 -2.43 -4.32 -7.21
N GLY A 21 -1.59 -3.42 -6.68
CA GLY A 21 -0.17 -3.43 -7.04
C GLY A 21 0.53 -4.72 -6.60
N SER A 22 0.10 -5.33 -5.49
CA SER A 22 0.66 -6.59 -5.01
C SER A 22 0.31 -7.80 -5.88
N PHE A 23 -0.88 -7.80 -6.52
CA PHE A 23 -1.35 -8.94 -7.34
C PHE A 23 -1.14 -8.74 -8.84
N ALA A 24 -1.25 -7.51 -9.33
CA ALA A 24 -1.17 -7.21 -10.77
C ALA A 24 0.28 -7.06 -11.26
N HIS A 25 1.25 -6.95 -10.34
CA HIS A 25 2.67 -6.77 -10.65
C HIS A 25 2.97 -5.74 -11.75
N PRO A 26 2.41 -4.51 -11.68
CA PRO A 26 2.52 -3.52 -12.76
C PRO A 26 3.97 -3.09 -13.07
N PHE A 27 4.89 -3.22 -12.10
CA PHE A 27 6.28 -2.83 -12.25
C PHE A 27 7.24 -4.03 -12.23
N ASN A 28 6.74 -5.22 -11.88
CA ASN A 28 7.51 -6.46 -11.72
C ASN A 28 8.75 -6.26 -10.81
N LEU A 29 8.64 -5.41 -9.78
CA LEU A 29 9.74 -5.14 -8.86
C LEU A 29 9.71 -6.16 -7.72
N HIS A 30 10.65 -7.11 -7.80
CA HIS A 30 10.81 -8.16 -6.81
C HIS A 30 11.98 -7.78 -5.90
N TRP A 31 11.70 -7.51 -4.64
CA TRP A 31 12.72 -7.21 -3.64
C TRP A 31 12.94 -8.42 -2.74
N GLY A 32 14.21 -8.82 -2.65
CA GLY A 32 14.78 -9.61 -1.56
C GLY A 32 14.17 -11.00 -1.38
N LEU A 33 14.97 -12.02 -1.66
CA LEU A 33 14.81 -13.36 -1.12
C LEU A 33 14.65 -13.25 0.41
N THR A 34 13.43 -13.39 0.92
CA THR A 34 13.14 -13.24 2.35
C THR A 34 13.53 -14.52 3.09
N VAL A 35 13.46 -15.67 2.39
CA VAL A 35 13.94 -16.98 2.81
C VAL A 35 14.30 -17.79 1.55
N THR A 36 15.54 -18.29 1.48
CA THR A 36 15.95 -19.31 0.51
C THR A 36 16.05 -20.65 1.23
N THR A 37 15.01 -21.48 1.11
CA THR A 37 15.14 -22.91 1.37
C THR A 37 15.42 -23.62 0.05
N PRO A 38 16.09 -24.80 0.05
CA PRO A 38 16.45 -25.51 -1.18
C PRO A 38 15.27 -25.78 -2.14
N THR A 39 14.06 -25.77 -1.59
CA THR A 39 12.81 -26.10 -2.27
C THR A 39 11.91 -24.91 -2.57
N THR A 40 12.17 -23.75 -1.95
CA THR A 40 11.19 -22.66 -1.91
C THR A 40 11.89 -21.32 -1.82
N THR A 41 11.48 -20.39 -2.68
CA THR A 41 11.90 -19.00 -2.64
C THR A 41 10.72 -18.14 -2.23
N ARG A 42 10.89 -17.36 -1.16
CA ARG A 42 9.93 -16.31 -0.79
C ARG A 42 10.51 -14.95 -1.17
N TYR A 43 9.75 -14.15 -1.90
CA TYR A 43 10.13 -12.78 -2.25
C TYR A 43 9.02 -11.79 -1.93
N PHE A 44 9.40 -10.53 -1.75
CA PHE A 44 8.47 -9.44 -1.53
C PHE A 44 8.29 -8.62 -2.81
N VAL A 45 7.05 -8.42 -3.22
CA VAL A 45 6.64 -7.62 -4.35
C VAL A 45 6.35 -6.21 -3.84
N ALA A 46 7.27 -5.30 -4.12
CA ALA A 46 7.18 -3.92 -3.65
C ALA A 46 6.16 -3.08 -4.43
N ASP A 47 5.70 -3.55 -5.59
CA ASP A 47 4.76 -2.84 -6.49
C ASP A 47 3.53 -2.30 -5.76
N GLY A 48 2.92 -3.10 -4.89
CA GLY A 48 1.77 -2.68 -4.09
C GLY A 48 2.09 -1.53 -3.14
N LEU A 49 3.22 -1.62 -2.44
CA LEU A 49 3.68 -0.59 -1.52
C LEU A 49 4.01 0.71 -2.26
N ILE A 50 4.67 0.61 -3.42
CA ILE A 50 5.02 1.75 -4.28
C ILE A 50 3.74 2.42 -4.78
N LEU A 51 2.80 1.66 -5.31
CA LEU A 51 1.55 2.19 -5.86
C LEU A 51 0.70 2.89 -4.80
N MET A 52 0.58 2.30 -3.60
CA MET A 52 -0.06 2.94 -2.45
C MET A 52 0.65 4.25 -2.06
N THR A 53 1.98 4.27 -2.04
CA THR A 53 2.78 5.45 -1.66
C THR A 53 2.65 6.58 -2.67
N VAL A 54 2.67 6.27 -3.97
CA VAL A 54 2.44 7.25 -5.05
C VAL A 54 1.03 7.83 -4.94
N LEU A 55 0.03 6.99 -4.70
CA LEU A 55 -1.35 7.45 -4.54
C LEU A 55 -1.51 8.36 -3.31
N PHE A 56 -0.88 8.01 -2.19
CA PHE A 56 -0.84 8.87 -1.00
C PHE A 56 -0.21 10.23 -1.30
N ALA A 57 0.93 10.26 -2.01
CA ALA A 57 1.58 11.51 -2.40
C ALA A 57 0.69 12.38 -3.29
N LEU A 58 -0.04 11.78 -4.24
CA LEU A 58 -1.01 12.48 -5.09
C LEU A 58 -2.17 13.07 -4.28
N ILE A 59 -2.71 12.33 -3.31
CA ILE A 59 -3.78 12.83 -2.44
C ILE A 59 -3.29 14.03 -1.62
N ILE A 60 -2.12 13.92 -0.99
CA ILE A 60 -1.52 15.03 -0.23
C ILE A 60 -1.25 16.25 -1.13
N LEU A 61 -0.80 16.03 -2.36
CA LEU A 61 -0.59 17.11 -3.33
C LEU A 61 -1.91 17.81 -3.68
N ILE A 62 -2.99 17.07 -3.93
CA ILE A 62 -4.32 17.62 -4.19
C ILE A 62 -4.83 18.40 -2.95
N GLU A 63 -4.61 17.88 -1.75
CA GLU A 63 -4.98 18.58 -0.50
C GLU A 63 -4.15 19.85 -0.28
N ALA A 64 -2.89 19.88 -0.72
CA ALA A 64 -2.03 21.05 -0.74
C ALA A 64 -2.55 22.12 -1.72
N LEU A 65 -2.83 21.72 -2.96
CA LEU A 65 -3.34 22.60 -4.01
C LEU A 65 -4.72 23.19 -3.64
N THR A 66 -5.57 22.41 -2.99
CA THR A 66 -6.89 22.87 -2.52
C THR A 66 -6.83 23.67 -1.22
N LYS A 67 -5.64 23.93 -0.66
CA LYS A 67 -5.41 24.64 0.62
C LYS A 67 -6.11 23.96 1.82
N ARG A 68 -6.32 22.64 1.75
CA ARG A 68 -7.03 21.85 2.78
C ARG A 68 -6.12 21.01 3.68
N LEU A 69 -4.80 21.14 3.53
CA LEU A 69 -3.78 20.42 4.30
C LEU A 69 -4.09 20.32 5.80
N ARG A 70 -4.43 21.45 6.44
CA ARG A 70 -4.54 21.52 7.91
C ARG A 70 -5.64 20.64 8.51
N SER A 71 -6.70 20.32 7.77
CA SER A 71 -7.83 19.53 8.29
C SER A 71 -7.94 18.12 7.71
N LEU A 72 -7.41 17.85 6.52
CA LEU A 72 -7.58 16.56 5.84
C LEU A 72 -6.29 15.74 5.80
N ALA A 73 -5.11 16.39 5.76
CA ALA A 73 -3.82 15.70 5.66
C ALA A 73 -3.52 14.78 6.85
N LEU A 74 -4.00 15.13 8.06
CA LEU A 74 -3.84 14.28 9.23
C LEU A 74 -4.64 12.98 9.10
N TRP A 75 -5.85 13.05 8.56
CA TRP A 75 -6.71 11.87 8.39
C TRP A 75 -6.21 10.97 7.25
N THR A 76 -5.72 11.54 6.15
CA THR A 76 -5.09 10.77 5.06
C THR A 76 -3.83 10.06 5.55
N THR A 77 -3.01 10.73 6.36
CA THR A 77 -1.79 10.12 6.90
C THR A 77 -2.11 8.96 7.84
N VAL A 78 -3.10 9.13 8.74
CA VAL A 78 -3.56 8.04 9.61
C VAL A 78 -4.12 6.88 8.79
N ALA A 79 -4.93 7.16 7.75
CA ALA A 79 -5.46 6.15 6.85
C ALA A 79 -4.35 5.39 6.10
N PHE A 80 -3.31 6.09 5.64
CA PHE A 80 -2.14 5.51 4.99
C PHE A 80 -1.36 4.56 5.91
N VAL A 81 -1.05 5.01 7.13
CA VAL A 81 -0.34 4.18 8.11
C VAL A 81 -1.16 2.94 8.47
N LEU A 82 -2.46 3.09 8.68
CA LEU A 82 -3.35 1.96 8.94
C LEU A 82 -3.41 0.99 7.75
N ALA A 83 -3.54 1.48 6.52
CA ALA A 83 -3.56 0.65 5.32
C ALA A 83 -2.25 -0.13 5.15
N MET A 84 -1.11 0.52 5.42
CA MET A 84 0.20 -0.11 5.39
C MET A 84 0.32 -1.24 6.42
N ILE A 85 -0.04 -0.97 7.69
CA ILE A 85 0.00 -1.96 8.77
C ILE A 85 -0.90 -3.16 8.43
N VAL A 86 -2.15 -2.89 8.03
CA VAL A 86 -3.11 -3.93 7.67
C VAL A 86 -2.61 -4.75 6.49
N GLY A 87 -2.07 -4.11 5.44
CA GLY A 87 -1.46 -4.77 4.28
C GLY A 87 -0.34 -5.73 4.68
N PHE A 88 0.57 -5.31 5.57
CA PHE A 88 1.63 -6.20 6.06
C PHE A 88 1.10 -7.35 6.92
N ILE A 89 0.09 -7.11 7.77
CA ILE A 89 -0.53 -8.17 8.59
C ILE A 89 -1.14 -9.26 7.71
N ILE A 90 -1.84 -8.89 6.64
CA ILE A 90 -2.43 -9.84 5.68
C ILE A 90 -1.41 -10.35 4.64
N LYS A 91 -0.12 -10.04 4.83
CA LYS A 91 1.00 -10.47 3.98
C LYS A 91 0.83 -10.07 2.50
N LEU A 92 0.23 -8.92 2.24
CA LEU A 92 0.16 -8.38 0.89
C LEU A 92 1.56 -8.20 0.29
N GLY A 93 1.74 -8.66 -0.94
CA GLY A 93 3.02 -8.59 -1.66
C GLY A 93 4.01 -9.70 -1.30
N PHE A 94 3.74 -10.58 -0.33
CA PHE A 94 4.61 -11.75 -0.10
C PHE A 94 4.18 -12.91 -0.99
N VAL A 95 5.07 -13.30 -1.91
CA VAL A 95 4.86 -14.44 -2.81
C VAL A 95 5.85 -15.55 -2.46
N THR A 96 5.34 -16.78 -2.46
CA THR A 96 6.12 -18.00 -2.25
C THR A 96 6.12 -18.79 -3.56
N HIS A 97 7.30 -19.12 -4.06
CA HIS A 97 7.49 -19.88 -5.30
C HIS A 97 8.25 -21.18 -4.98
N GLU A 98 7.71 -22.31 -5.41
CA GLU A 98 8.38 -23.61 -5.32
C GLU A 98 9.30 -23.78 -6.54
N ILE A 99 10.49 -24.34 -6.34
CA ILE A 99 11.53 -24.45 -7.39
C ILE A 99 11.40 -25.78 -8.19
N TYR A 100 10.30 -26.53 -8.02
CA TYR A 100 10.10 -27.85 -8.64
C TYR A 100 8.87 -27.91 -9.55
#